data_AF-A0ABD4TC00-F1
#
_entry.id   AF-A0ABD4TC00-F1
#
_cell.length_a   1.000
_cell.length_b   1.000
_cell.length_c   1.000
_cell.angle_alpha   90.00
_cell.angle_beta   90.00
_cell.angle_gamma   90.00
#
_symmetry.space_group_name_H-M   'P 1'
#
loop_
_entity.id
_entity.type
_entity.pdbx_description
1 polymer ?
#
loop_
_entity_poly.entity_id
_entity_poly.type
_entity_poly.pdbx_seq_one_letter_code
_entity_poly.pdbx_strand_id
1 'polypeptide(L)'
;MFAGGYRPKGGEGHVSVKEFLGYHLNQDEVAVFDRMRRKRHMATYDVSSIVTHTDAESAIVMARTLVDTIKGILADDGFLS
;
A
#
# COMPACT_ATOMS: atom_id res chain seq x y z
N MET A 1 9.03 3.42 -6.19
CA MET A 1 10.29 3.16 -5.46
C MET A 1 11.26 2.34 -6.29
N PHE A 2 11.01 1.04 -6.53
CA PHE A 2 11.93 0.18 -7.30
C PHE A 2 12.13 0.61 -8.75
N ALA A 3 11.07 1.08 -9.42
CA ALA A 3 11.16 1.60 -10.79
C ALA A 3 12.16 2.77 -10.91
N GLY A 4 12.23 3.63 -9.89
CA GLY A 4 13.22 4.72 -9.79
C GLY A 4 14.58 4.29 -9.22
N GLY A 5 14.87 2.99 -9.11
CA GLY A 5 16.15 2.46 -8.62
C GLY A 5 16.31 2.42 -7.09
N TYR A 6 15.32 2.87 -6.31
CA TYR A 6 15.39 2.86 -4.85
C TYR A 6 15.11 1.46 -4.29
N ARG A 7 15.90 1.05 -3.28
CA ARG A 7 15.69 -0.21 -2.53
C ARG A 7 15.46 0.04 -1.04
N PRO A 8 14.57 -0.72 -0.38
CA PRO A 8 14.41 -0.67 1.07
C PRO A 8 15.69 -1.07 1.79
N LYS A 9 15.99 -0.41 2.92
CA LYS A 9 17.16 -0.72 3.73
C LYS A 9 16.76 -1.68 4.87
N GLY A 10 17.31 -2.89 4.88
CA GLY A 10 17.14 -3.86 5.98
C GLY A 10 15.84 -4.69 5.95
N GLY A 11 15.61 -5.46 7.04
CA GLY A 11 14.51 -6.42 7.15
C GLY A 11 13.11 -5.81 7.25
N GLU A 12 13.00 -4.56 7.72
CA GLU A 12 11.72 -3.84 7.86
C GLU A 12 11.35 -3.04 6.61
N GLY A 13 11.33 -3.71 5.46
CA GLY A 13 11.08 -3.06 4.16
C GLY A 13 9.75 -2.30 4.08
N HIS A 14 8.80 -2.60 4.96
CA HIS A 14 7.52 -1.91 5.04
C HIS A 14 7.63 -0.45 5.48
N VAL A 15 8.65 -0.10 6.29
CA VAL A 15 8.90 1.29 6.72
C VAL A 15 9.33 2.14 5.53
N SER A 16 10.31 1.66 4.76
CA SER A 16 10.78 2.37 3.57
C SER A 16 9.68 2.51 2.51
N VAL A 17 8.80 1.51 2.37
CA VAL A 17 7.65 1.61 1.47
C VAL A 17 6.68 2.69 1.96
N LYS A 18 6.37 2.74 3.26
CA LYS A 18 5.47 3.75 3.83
C LYS A 18 6.04 5.17 3.66
N GLU A 19 7.33 5.37 3.91
CA GLU A 19 8.01 6.65 3.70
C GLU A 19 7.98 7.05 2.22
N PHE A 20 8.27 6.11 1.31
CA PHE A 20 8.21 6.38 -0.13
C PHE A 20 6.82 6.81 -0.58
N LEU A 21 5.76 6.16 -0.08
CA LEU A 21 4.38 6.53 -0.36
C LEU A 21 4.05 7.94 0.17
N GLY A 22 4.65 8.38 1.27
CA GLY A 22 4.46 9.73 1.82
C GLY A 22 4.93 10.87 0.93
N TYR A 23 5.76 10.61 -0.09
CA TYR A 23 6.12 11.60 -1.09
C TYR A 23 5.07 11.78 -2.20
N HIS A 24 4.15 10.84 -2.36
CA HIS A 24 3.21 10.79 -3.49
C HIS A 24 1.74 10.76 -3.07
N LEU A 25 1.46 10.35 -1.84
CA LEU A 25 0.13 10.23 -1.27
C LEU A 25 -0.01 11.18 -0.09
N ASN A 26 -1.25 11.57 0.21
CA ASN A 26 -1.52 12.32 1.43
C ASN A 26 -1.41 11.42 2.69
N GLN A 27 -1.36 12.04 3.86
CA GLN A 27 -1.17 11.30 5.12
C GLN A 27 -2.29 10.29 5.41
N ASP A 28 -3.53 10.59 5.04
CA ASP A 28 -4.66 9.69 5.25
C ASP A 28 -4.54 8.44 4.38
N GLU A 29 -4.18 8.59 3.11
CA GLU A 29 -3.93 7.49 2.18
C GLU A 29 -2.79 6.58 2.66
N VAL A 30 -1.69 7.17 3.12
CA VAL A 30 -0.56 6.41 3.71
C VAL A 30 -0.99 5.68 4.98
N ALA A 31 -1.76 6.33 5.85
CA ALA A 31 -2.29 5.71 7.06
C ALA A 31 -3.22 4.54 6.74
N VAL A 32 -4.04 4.67 5.70
CA VAL A 32 -4.93 3.57 5.32
C VAL A 32 -4.16 2.42 4.70
N PHE A 33 -3.17 2.68 3.87
CA PHE A 33 -2.28 1.64 3.34
C PHE A 33 -1.67 0.81 4.46
N ASP A 34 -1.13 1.46 5.49
CA ASP A 34 -0.54 0.78 6.64
C ASP A 34 -1.59 -0.04 7.43
N ARG A 35 -2.82 0.49 7.61
CA ARG A 35 -3.92 -0.26 8.21
C ARG A 35 -4.26 -1.52 7.40
N MET A 36 -4.35 -1.42 6.08
CA MET A 36 -4.62 -2.58 5.22
C MET A 36 -3.50 -3.62 5.30
N ARG A 37 -2.23 -3.18 5.27
CA ARG A 37 -1.07 -4.07 5.41
C ARG A 37 -1.14 -4.84 6.73
N ARG A 38 -1.41 -4.16 7.84
CA ARG A 38 -1.56 -4.80 9.17
C ARG A 38 -2.75 -5.76 9.21
N LYS A 39 -3.91 -5.35 8.66
CA LYS A 39 -5.11 -6.18 8.61
C LYS A 39 -4.91 -7.44 7.76
N ARG A 40 -4.23 -7.33 6.62
CA ARG A 40 -3.81 -8.49 5.81
C ARG A 40 -2.90 -9.42 6.61
N HIS A 41 -1.91 -8.89 7.32
CA HIS A 41 -1.00 -9.71 8.12
C HIS A 41 -1.76 -10.52 9.18
N MET A 42 -2.67 -9.87 9.91
CA MET A 42 -3.56 -10.58 10.84
C MET A 42 -4.45 -11.60 10.12
N ALA A 43 -5.15 -11.21 9.06
CA ALA A 43 -6.02 -12.12 8.29
C ALA A 43 -5.30 -13.34 7.70
N THR A 44 -4.01 -13.19 7.35
CA THR A 44 -3.22 -14.26 6.71
C THR A 44 -2.61 -15.20 7.73
N TYR A 45 -2.20 -14.70 8.89
CA TYR A 45 -1.36 -15.46 9.83
C TYR A 45 -1.99 -15.64 11.22
N ASP A 46 -3.03 -14.88 11.55
CA ASP A 46 -3.74 -14.97 12.83
C ASP A 46 -5.12 -15.60 12.61
N VAL A 47 -5.24 -16.85 13.05
CA VAL A 47 -6.43 -17.73 12.91
C VAL A 47 -7.66 -17.16 13.64
N SER A 48 -7.48 -16.20 14.55
CA SER A 48 -8.57 -15.59 15.33
C SER A 48 -9.16 -14.31 14.72
N SER A 49 -8.61 -13.82 13.61
CA SER A 49 -9.01 -12.52 13.07
C SER A 49 -10.35 -12.59 12.32
N ILE A 50 -11.36 -11.89 12.84
CA ILE A 50 -12.67 -11.73 12.18
C ILE A 50 -12.57 -10.58 11.17
N VAL A 51 -12.85 -10.88 9.90
CA VAL A 51 -12.96 -9.88 8.82
C VAL A 51 -14.42 -9.83 8.38
N THR A 52 -15.04 -8.66 8.46
CA THR A 52 -16.44 -8.47 8.02
C THR A 52 -16.51 -8.30 6.50
N HIS A 53 -17.70 -8.47 5.91
CA HIS A 53 -17.91 -8.19 4.49
C HIS A 53 -17.57 -6.74 4.13
N THR A 54 -18.03 -5.79 4.94
CA THR A 54 -17.77 -4.36 4.75
C THR A 54 -16.28 -4.03 4.82
N ASP A 55 -15.53 -4.72 5.69
CA ASP A 55 -14.07 -4.58 5.73
C ASP A 55 -13.41 -5.06 4.44
N ALA A 56 -13.88 -6.18 3.89
CA ALA A 56 -13.36 -6.73 2.66
C ALA A 56 -13.65 -5.83 1.46
N GLU A 57 -14.89 -5.34 1.32
CA GLU A 57 -15.27 -4.38 0.27
C GLU A 57 -14.44 -3.10 0.37
N SER A 58 -14.34 -2.52 1.56
CA SER A 58 -13.56 -1.30 1.78
C SER A 58 -12.08 -1.52 1.41
N ALA A 59 -11.51 -2.66 1.78
CA ALA A 59 -10.13 -3.00 1.42
C ALA A 59 -9.94 -3.14 -0.10
N ILE A 60 -10.90 -3.71 -0.83
CA ILE A 60 -10.83 -3.85 -2.29
C ILE A 60 -10.90 -2.48 -2.98
N VAL A 61 -11.87 -1.63 -2.59
CA VAL A 61 -12.01 -0.27 -3.14
C VAL A 61 -10.71 0.50 -2.95
N MET A 62 -10.14 0.44 -1.75
CA MET A 62 -8.91 1.14 -1.45
C MET A 62 -7.68 0.59 -2.15
N ALA A 63 -7.58 -0.73 -2.28
CA ALA A 63 -6.51 -1.35 -3.07
C ALA A 63 -6.57 -0.88 -4.53
N ARG A 64 -7.78 -0.75 -5.10
CA ARG A 64 -7.97 -0.22 -6.45
C ARG A 64 -7.52 1.23 -6.55
N THR A 65 -7.99 2.11 -5.65
CA THR A 65 -7.56 3.52 -5.62
C THR A 65 -6.04 3.64 -5.55
N LEU A 66 -5.40 2.89 -4.65
CA LEU A 66 -3.95 2.92 -4.49
C LEU A 66 -3.22 2.47 -5.76
N VAL A 67 -3.66 1.38 -6.39
CA VAL A 67 -3.07 0.87 -7.64
C VAL A 67 -3.24 1.88 -8.77
N ASP A 68 -4.41 2.50 -8.88
CA ASP A 68 -4.68 3.49 -9.92
C ASP A 68 -3.81 4.75 -9.71
N THR A 69 -3.62 5.21 -8.47
CA THR A 69 -2.67 6.30 -8.16
C THR A 69 -1.23 5.92 -8.50
N ILE A 70 -0.79 4.70 -8.15
CA ILE A 70 0.55 4.21 -8.51
C ILE A 70 0.76 4.17 -10.02
N LYS A 71 -0.25 3.72 -10.78
CA LYS A 71 -0.19 3.73 -12.24
C LYS A 71 -0.06 5.15 -12.80
N GLY A 72 -0.80 6.11 -12.23
CA GLY A 72 -0.67 7.53 -12.58
C GLY A 72 0.75 8.03 -12.40
N ILE A 73 1.33 7.83 -11.21
CA ILE A 73 2.72 8.21 -10.91
C ILE A 73 3.70 7.55 -11.90
N LEU A 74 3.54 6.26 -12.17
CA LEU A 74 4.42 5.54 -13.10
C LEU A 74 4.27 6.04 -14.55
N ALA A 75 3.07 6.46 -14.95
CA ALA A 75 2.85 7.06 -16.27
C ALA A 75 3.50 8.44 -16.36
N ASP A 76 3.33 9.29 -15.33
CA ASP A 76 3.94 10.62 -15.25
C ASP A 76 5.47 10.55 -15.27
N ASP A 77 6.05 9.53 -14.62
CA ASP A 77 7.48 9.23 -14.62
C ASP A 77 7.97 8.56 -15.93
N GLY A 78 7.08 8.28 -16.89
CA GLY A 78 7.41 7.68 -18.18
C GLY A 78 7.70 6.17 -18.14
N PHE A 79 7.34 5.49 -17.07
CA PHE A 79 7.48 4.03 -16.92
C PHE A 79 6.30 3.23 -17.48
N LEU A 80 5.14 3.86 -17.70
CA LEU A 80 3.97 3.26 -18.34
C LEU A 80 3.49 4.15 -19.50
N SER A 81 3.08 3.51 -20.59
CA SER A 81 2.52 4.15 -21.80
C SER A 81 1.01 4.30 -21.73
#